data_AF-A0A2E0V940-F1
#
_entry.id   AF-A0A2E0V940-F1
#
_cell.length_a   1.000
_cell.length_b   1.000
_cell.length_c   1.000
_cell.angle_alpha   90.00
_cell.angle_beta   90.00
_cell.angle_gamma   90.00
#
_symmetry.space_group_name_H-M   'P 1'
#
loop_
_entity.id
_entity.type
_entity.pdbx_description
1 polymer ?
#
loop_
_entity_poly.entity_id
_entity_poly.type
_entity_poly.pdbx_seq_one_letter_code
_entity_poly.pdbx_strand_id
1 'polypeptide(L)'
;MDNTHERGIEVKKGESVDRALKRLKTKLDTEGIIEEMRRRRAFETPTQRKVRKARTAIKRNRVRWRYISQAAERKMEERRAAAAVEKSVEDPS
;
A
#
# COMPACT_ATOMS: atom_id res chain seq x y z
N MET A 1 21.60 18.49 -1.97
CA MET A 1 21.39 17.07 -2.32
C MET A 1 20.54 16.49 -1.21
N ASP A 2 19.27 16.20 -1.48
CA ASP A 2 18.42 15.59 -0.46
C ASP A 2 18.94 14.17 -0.21
N ASN A 3 19.31 13.85 1.02
CA ASN A 3 19.82 12.54 1.41
C ASN A 3 18.72 11.48 1.29
N THR A 4 18.42 11.05 0.07
CA THR A 4 17.40 10.05 -0.25
C THR A 4 17.75 8.67 0.31
N HIS A 5 18.99 8.49 0.77
CA HIS A 5 19.53 7.26 1.34
C HIS A 5 19.63 7.29 2.87
N GLU A 6 19.43 8.44 3.52
CA GLU A 6 19.31 8.49 4.98
C GLU A 6 17.93 8.00 5.42
N ARG A 7 17.89 6.74 5.84
CA ARG A 7 16.70 6.09 6.40
C ARG A 7 16.50 6.39 7.89
N GLY A 8 17.39 7.20 8.46
CA GLY A 8 17.27 7.74 9.80
C GLY A 8 16.03 8.62 9.96
N ILE A 9 15.69 8.88 11.22
CA ILE A 9 14.64 9.80 11.60
C ILE A 9 15.23 10.86 12.52
N GLU A 10 14.91 12.11 12.22
CA GLU A 10 15.19 13.22 13.12
C GLU A 10 14.19 13.21 14.29
N VAL A 11 14.74 13.24 15.50
CA VAL A 11 13.96 13.29 16.75
C VAL A 11 13.58 14.74 17.01
N LYS A 12 12.28 15.02 17.13
CA LYS A 12 11.82 16.38 17.42
C LYS A 12 12.02 16.69 18.91
N LYS A 13 12.34 17.95 19.24
CA LYS A 13 12.49 18.40 20.63
C LYS A 13 11.17 18.19 21.39
N GLY A 14 11.19 17.35 22.42
CA GLY A 14 10.00 16.97 23.21
C GLY A 14 9.31 15.66 22.77
N GLU A 15 9.81 14.98 21.75
CA GLU A 15 9.35 13.62 21.41
C GLU A 15 9.99 12.58 22.32
N SER A 16 9.21 11.61 22.82
CA SER A 16 9.76 10.47 23.54
C SER A 16 10.56 9.58 22.60
N VAL A 17 11.67 9.02 23.10
CA VAL A 17 12.56 8.14 22.33
C VAL A 17 11.78 6.98 21.69
N ASP A 18 10.80 6.41 22.40
CA ASP A 18 9.95 5.32 21.89
C ASP A 18 9.12 5.71 20.65
N ARG A 19 8.62 6.96 20.58
CA ARG A 19 7.89 7.41 19.40
C ARG A 19 8.81 7.53 18.20
N ALA A 20 10.03 8.06 18.39
CA ALA A 20 11.02 8.14 17.31
C ALA A 20 11.39 6.75 16.79
N LEU A 21 11.62 5.78 17.68
CA LEU A 21 11.88 4.38 17.33
C LEU A 21 10.70 3.75 16.57
N LYS A 22 9.46 4.02 16.99
CA LYS A 22 8.27 3.52 16.31
C LYS A 22 8.11 4.11 14.90
N ARG A 23 8.41 5.40 14.72
CA ARG A 23 8.42 6.03 13.38
C ARG A 23 9.49 5.39 12.50
N LEU A 24 10.68 5.12 13.05
CA LEU A 24 11.79 4.54 12.31
C LEU A 24 11.42 3.15 11.81
N LYS A 25 10.90 2.32 12.71
CA LYS A 25 10.36 1.01 12.36
C LYS A 25 9.29 1.11 11.27
N THR A 26 8.33 2.02 11.42
CA THR A 26 7.24 2.19 10.45
C THR A 26 7.75 2.60 9.06
N LYS A 27 8.74 3.49 8.99
CA LYS A 27 9.41 3.89 7.74
C LYS A 27 10.08 2.67 7.08
N LEU A 28 10.85 1.89 7.84
CA LEU A 28 11.51 0.68 7.34
C LEU A 28 10.53 -0.42 6.89
N ASP A 29 9.41 -0.57 7.59
CA ASP A 29 8.33 -1.50 7.23
C ASP A 29 7.60 -1.05 5.95
N THR A 30 7.40 0.27 5.78
CA THR A 30 6.76 0.86 4.59
C THR A 30 7.64 0.70 3.34
N GLU A 31 8.94 0.93 3.48
CA GLU A 31 9.92 0.67 2.41
C GLU A 31 10.08 -0.84 2.12
N GLY A 32 9.63 -1.71 3.03
CA GLY A 32 9.64 -3.16 2.84
C GLY A 32 11.02 -3.81 3.01
N ILE A 33 12.02 -3.08 3.54
CA ILE A 33 13.41 -3.54 3.64
C ILE A 33 13.54 -4.74 4.57
N ILE A 34 12.85 -4.73 5.71
CA ILE A 34 12.91 -5.84 6.67
C ILE A 34 12.33 -7.12 6.03
N GLU A 35 11.26 -6.98 5.24
CA GLU A 35 10.65 -8.09 4.50
C GLU A 35 11.58 -8.59 3.39
N GLU A 36 12.23 -7.68 2.66
CA GLU A 36 13.24 -7.99 1.64
C GLU A 36 14.42 -8.76 2.23
N MET A 37 14.95 -8.32 3.38
CA MET A 37 16.02 -9.00 4.09
C MET A 37 15.61 -10.40 4.52
N ARG A 38 14.42 -10.57 5.13
CA ARG A 38 13.90 -11.89 5.50
C ARG A 38 13.76 -12.80 4.29
N ARG A 39 13.27 -12.28 3.17
CA ARG A 39 13.11 -13.02 1.92
C ARG A 39 14.44 -13.49 1.33
N ARG A 40 15.50 -12.69 1.45
CA ARG A 40 16.84 -13.00 0.90
C ARG A 40 17.68 -13.92 1.78
N ARG A 41 17.24 -14.27 3.00
CA ARG A 41 17.96 -15.19 3.90
C ARG A 41 18.17 -16.59 3.32
N ALA A 42 17.28 -17.03 2.45
CA ALA A 42 17.36 -18.33 1.79
C ALA A 42 16.95 -18.22 0.32
N PHE A 43 17.39 -19.19 -0.48
CA PHE A 43 16.98 -19.26 -1.88
C PHE A 43 15.48 -19.58 -2.00
N GLU A 44 14.75 -18.74 -2.75
CA GLU A 44 13.34 -18.94 -3.09
C GLU A 44 13.26 -19.47 -4.53
N THR A 45 12.73 -20.69 -4.69
CA THR A 45 12.50 -21.28 -6.01
C THR A 45 11.53 -20.44 -6.85
N PRO A 46 11.58 -20.49 -8.19
CA PRO A 46 10.69 -19.72 -9.04
C PRO A 46 9.21 -20.01 -8.78
N THR A 47 8.85 -21.26 -8.46
CA THR A 47 7.49 -21.66 -8.10
C THR A 47 7.04 -21.03 -6.78
N GLN A 48 7.88 -21.10 -5.74
CA GLN A 48 7.60 -20.44 -4.45
C GLN A 48 7.41 -18.92 -4.63
N ARG A 49 8.23 -18.29 -5.48
CA ARG A 49 8.12 -16.87 -5.82
C ARG A 49 6.77 -16.52 -6.45
N LYS A 50 6.26 -17.35 -7.37
CA LYS A 50 4.94 -17.17 -8.00
C LYS A 50 3.82 -17.27 -6.97
N VAL A 51 3.84 -18.30 -6.12
CA VAL A 51 2.84 -18.52 -5.06
C VAL A 51 2.82 -17.35 -4.07
N ARG A 52 3.99 -16.88 -3.63
CA ARG A 52 4.09 -15.73 -2.73
C ARG A 52 3.51 -14.47 -3.35
N LYS A 53 3.87 -14.16 -4.60
CA LYS A 53 3.35 -12.98 -5.31
C LYS A 53 1.82 -13.00 -5.36
N ALA A 54 1.23 -14.13 -5.76
CA ALA A 54 -0.23 -14.29 -5.78
C ALA A 54 -0.87 -14.05 -4.40
N ARG A 55 -0.33 -14.68 -3.34
CA ARG A 55 -0.81 -14.50 -1.96
C ARG A 55 -0.72 -13.05 -1.48
N THR A 56 0.41 -12.39 -1.74
CA THR A 56 0.62 -10.99 -1.33
C THR A 56 -0.28 -10.01 -2.07
N ALA A 57 -0.55 -10.23 -3.36
CA ALA A 57 -1.44 -9.40 -4.16
C ALA A 57 -2.88 -9.44 -3.62
N ILE A 58 -3.41 -10.65 -3.34
CA ILE A 58 -4.73 -10.83 -2.76
C ILE A 58 -4.83 -10.13 -1.40
N LYS A 59 -3.83 -10.33 -0.52
CA LYS A 59 -3.80 -9.70 0.80
C LYS A 59 -3.79 -8.16 0.71
N ARG A 60 -2.97 -7.59 -0.17
CA ARG A 60 -2.87 -6.13 -0.38
C ARG A 60 -4.16 -5.56 -0.93
N ASN A 61 -4.76 -6.21 -1.93
CA ASN A 61 -6.03 -5.78 -2.50
C ASN A 61 -7.14 -5.81 -1.44
N ARG A 62 -7.24 -6.90 -0.67
CA ARG A 62 -8.20 -7.02 0.43
C ARG A 62 -8.04 -5.91 1.46
N VAL A 63 -6.82 -5.59 1.90
CA VAL A 63 -6.59 -4.52 2.88
C VAL A 63 -6.92 -3.14 2.30
N ARG A 64 -6.56 -2.88 1.04
CA ARG A 64 -6.84 -1.61 0.36
C ARG A 64 -8.33 -1.29 0.29
N TRP A 65 -9.16 -2.31 0.07
CA TRP A 65 -10.61 -2.16 -0.08
C TRP A 65 -11.40 -2.54 1.18
N ARG A 66 -10.73 -2.91 2.28
CA ARG A 66 -11.38 -3.36 3.52
C ARG A 66 -12.24 -2.27 4.17
N TYR A 67 -11.87 -1.01 3.98
CA TYR A 67 -12.58 0.15 4.51
C TYR A 67 -12.84 1.13 3.37
N ILE A 68 -13.92 0.91 2.62
CA ILE A 68 -14.45 1.93 1.73
C ILE A 68 -15.20 2.91 2.63
N SER A 69 -14.76 4.16 2.70
CA SER A 69 -15.50 5.19 3.45
C SER A 69 -16.80 5.50 2.70
N GLN A 70 -17.86 5.92 3.41
CA GLN A 70 -19.12 6.33 2.76
C GLN A 70 -18.90 7.40 1.67
N ALA A 71 -17.88 8.25 1.83
CA ALA A 71 -17.46 9.22 0.82
C ALA A 71 -16.84 8.56 -0.43
N ALA A 72 -16.09 7.47 -0.27
CA ALA A 72 -15.56 6.68 -1.38
C ALA A 72 -16.65 5.84 -2.05
N GLU A 73 -17.66 5.38 -1.31
CA GLU A 73 -18.85 4.72 -1.86
C GLU A 73 -19.66 5.69 -2.73
N ARG A 74 -19.94 6.91 -2.23
CA ARG A 74 -20.62 7.96 -3.00
C ARG A 74 -19.86 8.34 -4.28
N LYS A 75 -18.53 8.50 -4.21
CA LYS A 75 -17.72 8.76 -5.41
C LYS A 75 -17.70 7.60 -6.41
N MET A 76 -17.75 6.35 -5.93
CA MET A 76 -17.83 5.17 -6.79
C MET A 76 -19.20 5.04 -7.44
N GLU A 77 -20.25 5.42 -6.72
CA GLU A 77 -21.63 5.46 -7.19
C GLU A 77 -21.86 6.59 -8.20
N GLU A 78 -21.33 7.78 -7.95
CA GLU A 78 -21.30 8.89 -8.91
C GLU A 78 -20.55 8.51 -10.20
N ARG A 79 -19.39 7.83 -10.10
CA ARG A 79 -18.68 7.33 -11.29
C ARG A 79 -19.43 6.23 -12.01
N ARG A 80 -20.14 5.35 -11.30
CA ARG A 80 -21.01 4.33 -11.90
C ARG A 80 -22.24 4.95 -12.56
N ALA A 81 -22.84 5.96 -11.94
CA ALA A 81 -23.97 6.70 -12.48
C ALA A 81 -23.56 7.51 -13.71
N ALA A 82 -22.40 8.19 -13.67
CA ALA A 82 -21.82 8.89 -14.82
C ALA A 82 -21.50 7.91 -15.97
N ALA A 83 -20.89 6.76 -15.67
CA ALA A 83 -20.62 5.73 -16.68
C ALA A 83 -21.91 5.05 -17.22
N ALA A 84 -22.97 4.96 -16.41
CA ALA A 84 -24.28 4.46 -16.85
C ALA A 84 -25.00 5.47 -17.74
N VAL A 85 -24.90 6.76 -17.42
CA VAL A 85 -25.40 7.86 -18.26
C VAL A 85 -24.62 7.92 -19.57
N GLU A 86 -23.28 7.83 -19.52
CA GLU A 86 -22.41 7.76 -20.71
C GLU A 86 -22.78 6.56 -21.59
N LYS A 87 -22.98 5.37 -21.00
CA LYS A 87 -23.42 4.17 -21.72
C LYS A 87 -24.83 4.30 -22.32
N SER A 88 -25.71 5.07 -21.69
CA SER A 88 -27.05 5.36 -22.21
C SER A 88 -27.04 6.43 -23.31
N VAL A 89 -25.98 7.24 -23.38
CA VAL A 89 -25.74 8.26 -24.43
C VAL A 89 -25.01 7.64 -25.64
N GLU A 90 -24.22 6.58 -25.46
CA GLU A 90 -23.52 5.85 -26.52
C GLU A 90 -24.38 4.83 -27.29
N ASP A 91 -25.53 4.40 -26.75
CA ASP A 91 -26.51 3.55 -27.47
C ASP A 91 -27.80 4.33 -27.86
N PRO A 92 -27.76 5.34 -28.76
CA PRO A 92 -28.96 5.81 -29.44
C PRO A 92 -29.12 5.07 -30.78
N SER A 93 -29.91 3.98 -30.73
CA SER A 93 -30.40 3.11 -31.83
C SER A 93 -29.74 1.75 -31.99
#